data_AF-A0A8J5ME82-F1
#
_entry.id   AF-A0A8J5ME82-F1
#
_cell.length_a   1.000
_cell.length_b   1.000
_cell.length_c   1.000
_cell.angle_alpha   90.00
_cell.angle_beta   90.00
_cell.angle_gamma   90.00
#
_symmetry.space_group_name_H-M   'P 1'
#
loop_
_entity.id
_entity.type
_entity.pdbx_description
1 polymer ?
#
loop_
_entity_poly.entity_id
_entity_poly.type
_entity_poly.pdbx_seq_one_letter_code
_entity_poly.pdbx_strand_id
1 'polypeptide(L)'
;MNLVVVLWACLAVLASVQAQDQGPVDAPTQTKKYIDFSKLTLAPSATVPQNVTTDPTRPDPRQEPPTPPPTLPSTPAPTPAPTPDPGPWVAKGISHDAVKPFPQPEPVTISEKAGVKFKPQIQIRTGCVPYPAVSEFGETSGGLKPTGNPRGGCRGSGHGSQVYGRSTWIDGVWAIMYSWYFPKDSPSPGLGHRHDWEHAIVFIDNPDVPDAKILACSVSSHSGYKKYNPCPPWVIDGTSLKVRYKHGWPMNHDLDTTGDGGTFQDLIMWDQMTNDARRALNSVSFGSANTPFNDGNFRPKLEKAWPF
;
A
#
# COMPACT_ATOMS: atom_id res chain seq x y z
N MET A 1 -6.27 -68.31 -14.98
CA MET A 1 -5.44 -68.35 -13.76
C MET A 1 -5.45 -66.94 -13.18
N ASN A 2 -6.07 -66.78 -12.00
CA ASN A 2 -6.21 -65.60 -11.11
C ASN A 2 -7.04 -64.40 -11.63
N LEU A 3 -8.30 -64.16 -11.19
CA LEU A 3 -8.76 -63.60 -9.89
C LEU A 3 -7.92 -62.37 -9.48
N VAL A 4 -8.46 -61.16 -9.30
CA VAL A 4 -9.36 -60.77 -8.20
C VAL A 4 -10.31 -59.63 -8.61
N VAL A 5 -11.59 -59.83 -8.27
CA VAL A 5 -12.69 -58.84 -8.24
C VAL A 5 -12.55 -58.00 -6.98
N VAL A 6 -12.67 -56.67 -7.08
CA VAL A 6 -12.86 -55.79 -5.93
C VAL A 6 -14.15 -54.98 -6.14
N LEU A 7 -15.23 -55.53 -5.59
CA LEU A 7 -16.50 -54.85 -5.32
C LEU A 7 -16.30 -53.98 -4.07
N TRP A 8 -16.56 -52.68 -4.14
CA TRP A 8 -16.77 -51.86 -2.93
C TRP A 8 -18.16 -51.23 -2.98
N ALA A 9 -18.92 -51.55 -1.94
CA ALA A 9 -20.33 -51.24 -1.76
C ALA A 9 -20.53 -49.76 -1.40
N CYS A 10 -21.52 -49.14 -2.04
CA CYS A 10 -22.09 -47.88 -1.61
C CYS A 10 -22.92 -48.11 -0.33
N LEU A 11 -22.51 -47.50 0.78
CA LEU A 11 -23.35 -47.37 1.98
C LEU A 11 -23.84 -45.93 2.06
N ALA A 12 -25.10 -45.70 1.70
CA ALA A 12 -25.80 -44.45 1.95
C ALA A 12 -26.33 -44.47 3.39
N VAL A 13 -25.81 -43.59 4.24
CA VAL A 13 -26.37 -43.34 5.58
C VAL A 13 -27.33 -42.16 5.48
N LEU A 14 -28.63 -42.46 5.52
CA LEU A 14 -29.70 -41.47 5.72
C LEU A 14 -29.77 -41.13 7.20
N ALA A 15 -29.30 -39.94 7.58
CA ALA A 15 -29.57 -39.35 8.88
C ALA A 15 -30.83 -38.48 8.78
N SER A 16 -31.92 -38.95 9.38
CA SER A 16 -33.15 -38.20 9.59
C SER A 16 -32.96 -37.16 10.69
N VAL A 17 -32.95 -35.87 10.34
CA VAL A 17 -33.00 -34.77 11.31
C VAL A 17 -34.46 -34.53 11.69
N GLN A 18 -34.79 -34.81 12.96
CA GLN A 18 -36.04 -34.37 13.56
C GLN A 18 -35.96 -32.87 13.82
N ALA A 19 -36.91 -32.11 13.26
CA ALA A 19 -37.12 -30.71 13.61
C ALA A 19 -37.73 -30.65 15.03
N GLN A 20 -36.97 -30.09 15.98
CA GLN A 20 -37.54 -29.61 17.24
C GLN A 20 -37.93 -28.15 17.07
N ASP A 21 -39.22 -27.91 17.23
CA ASP A 21 -39.87 -26.62 17.27
C ASP A 21 -39.35 -25.83 18.49
N GLN A 22 -38.60 -24.75 18.25
CA GLN A 22 -38.23 -23.79 19.29
C GLN A 22 -39.07 -22.53 19.08
N GLY A 23 -39.86 -22.19 20.10
CA GLY A 23 -40.69 -20.99 20.17
C GLY A 23 -39.90 -19.68 20.06
N PRO A 24 -40.59 -18.52 20.11
CA PRO A 24 -40.00 -17.24 19.75
C PRO A 24 -38.87 -16.86 20.72
N VAL A 25 -37.68 -16.63 20.19
CA VAL A 25 -36.54 -16.11 20.95
C VAL A 25 -36.56 -14.59 20.82
N ASP A 26 -36.76 -13.89 21.94
CA ASP A 26 -36.77 -12.44 22.02
C ASP A 26 -35.45 -11.82 21.54
N ALA A 27 -35.55 -10.82 20.67
CA ALA A 27 -34.41 -10.04 20.19
C ALA A 27 -33.86 -9.13 21.31
N PRO A 28 -32.53 -9.00 21.49
CA PRO A 28 -31.97 -8.06 22.45
C PRO A 28 -32.07 -6.63 21.91
N THR A 29 -32.65 -5.75 22.73
CA THR A 29 -32.84 -4.32 22.46
C THR A 29 -31.49 -3.60 22.31
N GLN A 30 -31.26 -2.95 21.16
CA GLN A 30 -30.15 -2.01 20.98
C GLN A 30 -30.31 -0.81 21.92
N THR A 31 -29.43 -0.68 22.90
CA THR A 31 -29.26 0.57 23.65
C THR A 31 -28.33 1.49 22.89
N LYS A 32 -28.90 2.39 22.06
CA LYS A 32 -28.16 3.54 21.52
C LYS A 32 -27.95 4.57 22.64
N LYS A 33 -26.74 4.65 23.19
CA LYS A 33 -26.33 5.82 23.99
C LYS A 33 -25.93 6.94 23.03
N TYR A 34 -26.81 7.91 22.83
CA TYR A 34 -26.45 9.19 22.25
C TYR A 34 -25.80 10.07 23.32
N ILE A 35 -24.66 10.68 23.00
CA ILE A 35 -24.08 11.77 23.80
C ILE A 35 -24.86 13.04 23.44
N ASP A 36 -25.47 13.67 24.44
CA ASP A 36 -26.16 14.94 24.31
C ASP A 36 -25.15 16.10 24.45
N PHE A 37 -24.80 16.72 23.33
CA PHE A 37 -23.85 17.83 23.26
C PHE A 37 -24.42 19.19 23.69
N SER A 38 -25.70 19.27 24.07
CA SER A 38 -26.34 20.52 24.51
C SER A 38 -25.87 21.03 25.89
N LYS A 39 -25.03 20.27 26.61
CA LYS A 39 -24.50 20.63 27.94
C LYS A 39 -23.07 21.18 27.95
N LEU A 40 -22.44 21.39 26.80
CA LEU A 40 -21.05 21.84 26.69
C LEU A 40 -20.86 23.37 26.66
N THR A 41 -21.90 24.17 26.89
CA THR A 41 -21.82 25.64 26.89
C THR A 41 -22.23 26.24 28.22
N LEU A 42 -21.41 26.07 29.25
CA LEU A 42 -21.46 26.94 30.44
C LEU A 42 -20.04 27.26 30.90
N ALA A 43 -19.63 28.51 30.70
CA ALA A 43 -18.42 29.07 31.31
C ALA A 43 -18.68 29.30 32.80
N PRO A 44 -17.75 28.96 33.71
CA PRO A 44 -17.96 29.25 35.14
C PRO A 44 -17.77 30.75 35.41
N SER A 45 -18.81 31.34 35.99
CA SER A 45 -18.86 32.72 36.47
C SER A 45 -17.96 32.92 37.68
N ALA A 46 -17.21 34.03 37.68
CA ALA A 46 -16.33 34.45 38.76
C ALA A 46 -17.11 34.96 39.97
N THR A 47 -16.75 34.48 41.17
CA THR A 47 -16.90 35.27 42.41
C THR A 47 -15.95 34.72 43.49
N VAL A 48 -14.93 35.51 43.86
CA VAL A 48 -14.09 35.27 45.04
C VAL A 48 -14.16 36.52 45.92
N PRO A 49 -14.50 36.41 47.21
CA PRO A 49 -14.47 37.54 48.13
C PRO A 49 -13.02 37.88 48.52
N GLN A 50 -12.63 39.15 48.35
CA GLN A 50 -11.34 39.67 48.81
C GLN A 50 -11.43 39.99 50.31
N ASN A 51 -10.55 39.38 51.11
CA ASN A 51 -10.21 39.89 52.44
C ASN A 51 -8.81 39.38 52.83
N VAL A 52 -7.77 40.18 52.58
CA VAL A 52 -6.43 39.95 53.16
C VAL A 52 -5.78 41.30 53.50
N THR A 53 -5.47 41.44 54.78
CA THR A 53 -4.68 42.46 55.44
C THR A 53 -3.26 42.55 54.86
N THR A 54 -2.79 43.75 54.55
CA THR A 54 -1.42 44.00 54.06
C THR A 54 -0.43 44.19 55.22
N ASP A 55 0.57 43.31 55.30
CA ASP A 55 1.81 43.49 56.07
C ASP A 55 2.99 43.60 55.07
N PRO A 56 3.91 44.58 55.15
CA PRO A 56 4.84 44.86 54.07
C PRO A 56 6.19 44.19 54.32
N THR A 57 6.39 42.97 53.81
CA THR A 57 7.74 42.44 53.51
C THR A 57 7.66 41.14 52.69
N ARG A 58 7.59 41.26 51.36
CA ARG A 58 7.95 40.15 50.46
C ARG A 58 8.48 40.70 49.12
N PRO A 59 9.68 40.31 48.65
CA PRO A 59 10.18 40.68 47.33
C PRO A 59 9.36 40.02 46.20
N ASP A 60 9.17 40.76 45.12
CA ASP A 60 8.40 40.40 43.91
C ASP A 60 9.06 39.24 43.11
N PRO A 61 8.37 38.11 42.86
CA PRO A 61 8.88 37.04 42.01
C PRO A 61 8.44 37.27 40.56
N ARG A 62 8.92 38.35 39.93
CA ARG A 62 8.77 38.54 38.48
C ARG A 62 10.03 39.10 37.85
N GLN A 63 10.99 38.21 37.61
CA GLN A 63 11.94 38.35 36.52
C GLN A 63 12.15 36.97 35.90
N GLU A 64 11.26 36.59 34.98
CA GLU A 64 11.58 35.59 33.97
C GLU A 64 12.45 36.25 32.90
N PRO A 65 13.51 35.60 32.40
CA PRO A 65 14.29 36.12 31.28
C PRO A 65 13.44 36.21 30.01
N PRO A 66 13.70 37.19 29.13
CA PRO A 66 12.88 37.39 27.93
C PRO A 66 12.92 36.16 27.01
N THR A 67 11.74 35.69 26.61
CA THR A 67 11.57 34.64 25.60
C THR A 67 12.21 35.12 24.28
N PRO A 68 13.05 34.30 23.61
CA PRO A 68 13.59 34.67 22.31
C PRO A 68 12.46 34.84 21.28
N PRO A 69 12.63 35.73 20.29
CA PRO A 69 11.62 35.98 19.28
C PRO A 69 11.31 34.69 18.49
N PRO A 70 10.08 34.52 17.96
CA PRO A 70 9.73 33.37 17.16
C PRO A 70 10.63 33.29 15.93
N THR A 71 11.33 32.16 15.74
CA THR A 71 12.01 31.87 14.48
C THR A 71 10.94 31.71 13.40
N LEU A 72 10.93 32.62 12.42
CA LEU A 72 10.05 32.52 11.26
C LEU A 72 10.29 31.17 10.56
N PRO A 73 9.23 30.46 10.12
CA PRO A 73 9.41 29.25 9.33
C PRO A 73 10.22 29.58 8.07
N SER A 74 11.22 28.73 7.79
CA SER A 74 11.99 28.80 6.56
C SER A 74 11.06 28.82 5.35
N THR A 75 11.22 29.81 4.48
CA THR A 75 10.53 29.87 3.18
C THR A 75 10.71 28.53 2.45
N PRO A 76 9.63 27.87 1.99
CA PRO A 76 9.74 26.68 1.16
C PRO A 76 10.65 26.98 -0.03
N ALA A 77 11.55 26.05 -0.36
CA ALA A 77 12.31 26.14 -1.61
C ALA A 77 11.31 26.33 -2.76
N PRO A 78 11.58 27.23 -3.73
CA PRO A 78 10.67 27.44 -4.84
C PRO A 78 10.42 26.11 -5.54
N THR A 79 9.14 25.74 -5.67
CA THR A 79 8.73 24.61 -6.49
C THR A 79 9.37 24.79 -7.87
N PRO A 80 10.11 23.79 -8.39
CA PRO A 80 10.66 23.88 -9.73
C PRO A 80 9.55 24.29 -10.70
N ALA A 81 9.84 25.27 -11.55
CA ALA A 81 8.89 25.69 -12.57
C ALA A 81 8.40 24.46 -13.35
N PRO A 82 7.11 24.37 -13.71
CA PRO A 82 6.60 23.27 -14.51
C PRO A 82 7.48 23.14 -15.75
N THR A 83 8.06 21.95 -15.96
CA THR A 83 8.80 21.68 -17.19
C THR A 83 7.85 21.93 -18.36
N PRO A 84 8.22 22.77 -19.34
CA PRO A 84 7.40 22.99 -20.54
C PRO A 84 7.03 21.64 -21.16
N ASP A 85 5.80 21.53 -21.69
CA ASP A 85 5.33 20.30 -22.34
C ASP A 85 6.34 19.91 -23.44
N PRO A 86 6.99 18.72 -23.36
CA PRO A 86 8.07 18.32 -24.27
C PRO A 86 7.63 18.14 -25.73
N GLY A 87 6.40 18.51 -26.07
CA GLY A 87 5.80 18.32 -27.38
C GLY A 87 5.08 16.97 -27.48
N PRO A 88 4.80 16.49 -28.70
CA PRO A 88 4.09 15.24 -28.90
C PRO A 88 4.94 14.07 -28.40
N TRP A 89 4.46 13.40 -27.35
CA TRP A 89 5.07 12.19 -26.83
C TRP A 89 4.70 10.99 -27.71
N VAL A 90 5.69 10.13 -27.99
CA VAL A 90 5.49 8.87 -28.73
C VAL A 90 5.93 7.72 -27.84
N ALA A 91 5.05 6.72 -27.71
CA ALA A 91 5.36 5.52 -26.95
C ALA A 91 6.57 4.78 -27.54
N LYS A 92 7.58 4.51 -26.70
CA LYS A 92 8.77 3.75 -27.08
C LYS A 92 8.96 2.57 -26.13
N GLY A 93 8.83 1.36 -26.69
CA GLY A 93 9.18 0.12 -26.01
C GLY A 93 10.66 -0.22 -26.16
N ILE A 94 11.32 -0.65 -25.09
CA ILE A 94 12.71 -1.14 -25.09
C ILE A 94 12.81 -2.53 -24.45
N SER A 95 13.98 -3.19 -24.55
CA SER A 95 14.20 -4.48 -23.89
C SER A 95 13.93 -4.37 -22.38
N HIS A 96 13.36 -5.42 -21.77
CA HIS A 96 13.03 -5.39 -20.34
C HIS A 96 14.26 -5.25 -19.43
N ASP A 97 15.42 -5.72 -19.89
CA ASP A 97 16.72 -5.58 -19.21
C ASP A 97 17.44 -4.25 -19.52
N ALA A 98 16.90 -3.41 -20.42
CA ALA A 98 17.51 -2.13 -20.80
C ALA A 98 16.89 -0.92 -20.10
N VAL A 99 15.74 -1.09 -19.44
CA VAL A 99 15.11 -0.02 -18.67
C VAL A 99 15.98 0.27 -17.44
N LYS A 100 16.40 1.52 -17.29
CA LYS A 100 17.11 1.98 -16.10
C LYS A 100 16.09 2.39 -15.03
N PRO A 101 16.25 1.94 -13.77
CA PRO A 101 15.40 2.40 -12.69
C PRO A 101 15.71 3.86 -12.33
N PHE A 102 14.75 4.50 -11.68
CA PHE A 102 14.98 5.73 -10.93
C PHE A 102 15.73 5.38 -9.63
N PRO A 103 16.81 6.09 -9.31
CA PRO A 103 17.38 6.02 -7.96
C PRO A 103 16.32 6.52 -6.96
N GLN A 104 16.33 5.96 -5.75
CA GLN A 104 15.46 6.48 -4.69
C GLN A 104 15.91 7.89 -4.29
N PRO A 105 15.10 8.95 -4.50
CA PRO A 105 15.46 10.29 -4.06
C PRO A 105 15.38 10.42 -2.53
N GLU A 106 16.11 11.39 -1.96
CA GLU A 106 15.93 11.76 -0.56
C GLU A 106 14.50 12.34 -0.35
N PRO A 107 13.75 11.84 0.65
CA PRO A 107 12.35 12.23 0.83
C PRO A 107 12.23 13.63 1.49
N VAL A 108 11.47 14.54 0.87
CA VAL A 108 11.32 15.92 1.33
C VAL A 108 9.95 16.15 1.97
N THR A 109 8.90 15.81 1.22
CA THR A 109 7.49 16.01 1.62
C THR A 109 7.02 14.95 2.61
N ILE A 110 5.87 15.23 3.26
CA ILE A 110 5.21 14.29 4.18
C ILE A 110 4.91 12.95 3.48
N SER A 111 4.36 13.00 2.27
CA SER A 111 4.00 11.80 1.49
C SER A 111 5.22 10.98 1.08
N GLU A 112 6.34 11.62 0.71
CA GLU A 112 7.58 10.94 0.35
C GLU A 112 8.23 10.28 1.58
N LYS A 113 8.29 11.00 2.71
CA LYS A 113 8.82 10.46 3.98
C LYS A 113 8.01 9.26 4.45
N ALA A 114 6.68 9.35 4.39
CA ALA A 114 5.81 8.22 4.68
C ALA A 114 6.03 7.07 3.67
N GLY A 115 6.16 7.38 2.38
CA GLY A 115 6.47 6.41 1.33
C GLY A 115 7.74 5.60 1.61
N VAL A 116 8.83 6.27 2.01
CA VAL A 116 10.09 5.61 2.37
C VAL A 116 9.97 4.83 3.68
N LYS A 117 9.34 5.43 4.72
CA LYS A 117 9.18 4.81 6.04
C LYS A 117 8.41 3.49 5.99
N PHE A 118 7.27 3.46 5.30
CA PHE A 118 6.40 2.28 5.24
C PHE A 118 6.70 1.34 4.07
N LYS A 119 7.87 1.49 3.44
CA LYS A 119 8.26 0.70 2.28
C LYS A 119 8.19 -0.79 2.61
N PRO A 120 7.47 -1.61 1.82
CA PRO A 120 7.33 -3.04 2.08
C PRO A 120 8.56 -3.82 1.65
N GLN A 121 8.75 -4.98 2.28
CA GLN A 121 9.66 -6.02 1.82
C GLN A 121 8.91 -6.97 0.90
N ILE A 122 9.53 -7.35 -0.23
CA ILE A 122 8.97 -8.39 -1.11
C ILE A 122 9.87 -9.62 -1.17
N GLN A 123 9.29 -10.77 -0.88
CA GLN A 123 9.91 -12.08 -1.05
C GLN A 123 9.46 -12.70 -2.38
N ILE A 124 10.41 -13.06 -3.24
CA ILE A 124 10.10 -13.70 -4.54
C ILE A 124 10.15 -15.22 -4.39
N ARG A 125 9.00 -15.85 -4.15
CA ARG A 125 8.93 -17.32 -3.95
C ARG A 125 8.99 -18.08 -5.26
N THR A 126 8.34 -17.58 -6.31
CA THR A 126 8.37 -18.11 -7.68
C THR A 126 8.42 -16.98 -8.70
N GLY A 127 8.71 -17.30 -9.97
CA GLY A 127 8.66 -16.33 -11.05
C GLY A 127 9.79 -15.29 -11.06
N CYS A 128 9.56 -14.22 -11.80
CA CYS A 128 10.50 -13.12 -11.98
C CYS A 128 10.74 -12.34 -10.68
N VAL A 129 11.90 -11.69 -10.60
CA VAL A 129 12.11 -10.59 -9.64
C VAL A 129 11.53 -9.29 -10.19
N PRO A 130 11.33 -8.23 -9.38
CA PRO A 130 10.82 -6.95 -9.90
C PRO A 130 11.83 -6.24 -10.81
N TYR A 131 11.32 -5.57 -11.84
CA TYR A 131 12.08 -4.80 -12.83
C TYR A 131 11.55 -3.37 -12.93
N PRO A 132 12.37 -2.41 -13.40
CA PRO A 132 11.85 -1.12 -13.81
C PRO A 132 10.96 -1.27 -15.06
N ALA A 133 9.76 -0.72 -14.97
CA ALA A 133 8.76 -0.71 -16.05
C ALA A 133 8.93 0.46 -17.01
N VAL A 134 9.50 1.57 -16.54
CA VAL A 134 9.64 2.83 -17.29
C VAL A 134 10.92 3.55 -16.88
N SER A 135 11.59 4.20 -17.84
CA SER A 135 12.76 5.05 -17.61
C SER A 135 12.38 6.52 -17.37
N GLU A 136 13.34 7.37 -17.02
CA GLU A 136 13.16 8.82 -16.90
C GLU A 136 12.69 9.51 -18.18
N PHE A 137 12.94 8.89 -19.35
CA PHE A 137 12.53 9.39 -20.67
C PHE A 137 11.18 8.85 -21.13
N GLY A 138 10.46 8.11 -20.27
CA GLY A 138 9.17 7.49 -20.63
C GLY A 138 9.29 6.28 -21.55
N GLU A 139 10.48 5.69 -21.68
CA GLU A 139 10.66 4.43 -22.41
C GLU A 139 10.18 3.27 -21.53
N THR A 140 9.29 2.43 -22.05
CA THR A 140 8.67 1.35 -21.27
C THR A 140 9.26 -0.01 -21.59
N SER A 141 9.29 -0.88 -20.58
CA SER A 141 9.70 -2.27 -20.70
C SER A 141 8.82 -3.02 -21.70
N GLY A 142 9.44 -3.63 -22.71
CA GLY A 142 8.79 -4.55 -23.64
C GLY A 142 8.44 -5.91 -23.04
N GLY A 143 8.80 -6.16 -21.79
CA GLY A 143 8.53 -7.41 -21.08
C GLY A 143 9.18 -8.64 -21.71
N LEU A 144 8.77 -9.82 -21.27
CA LEU A 144 9.21 -11.12 -21.75
C LEU A 144 8.04 -11.96 -22.24
N LYS A 145 8.27 -12.76 -23.28
CA LYS A 145 7.30 -13.78 -23.69
C LYS A 145 7.20 -14.85 -22.58
N PRO A 146 6.00 -15.36 -22.25
CA PRO A 146 5.82 -16.40 -21.22
C PRO A 146 6.25 -17.79 -21.70
N THR A 147 7.50 -17.91 -22.15
CA THR A 147 8.11 -19.16 -22.61
C THR A 147 9.20 -19.62 -21.65
N GLY A 148 9.49 -20.92 -21.69
CA GLY A 148 10.53 -21.54 -20.89
C GLY A 148 10.25 -21.49 -19.39
N ASN A 149 11.31 -21.57 -18.59
CA ASN A 149 11.19 -21.54 -17.13
C ASN A 149 10.48 -20.25 -16.65
N PRO A 150 9.60 -20.34 -15.62
CA PRO A 150 8.97 -19.17 -14.98
C PRO A 150 9.94 -18.02 -14.64
N ARG A 151 11.18 -18.35 -14.26
CA ARG A 151 12.25 -17.38 -13.95
C ARG A 151 13.22 -17.11 -15.10
N GLY A 152 13.03 -17.75 -16.25
CA GLY A 152 13.94 -17.64 -17.39
C GLY A 152 13.93 -16.23 -17.97
N GLY A 153 15.11 -15.59 -18.02
CA GLY A 153 15.30 -14.25 -18.55
C GLY A 153 14.93 -13.10 -17.61
N CYS A 154 14.45 -13.37 -16.39
CA CYS A 154 13.99 -12.34 -15.46
C CYS A 154 14.46 -12.55 -14.01
N ARG A 155 15.74 -12.92 -13.84
CA ARG A 155 16.35 -13.16 -12.52
C ARG A 155 16.99 -11.92 -11.89
N GLY A 156 16.98 -10.80 -12.60
CA GLY A 156 17.55 -9.52 -12.17
C GLY A 156 18.04 -8.73 -13.37
N SER A 157 17.74 -7.43 -13.40
CA SER A 157 18.28 -6.50 -14.39
C SER A 157 19.72 -6.18 -14.05
N GLY A 158 20.57 -5.96 -15.07
CA GLY A 158 21.88 -5.35 -14.88
C GLY A 158 21.83 -3.92 -14.33
N HIS A 159 20.65 -3.28 -14.36
CA HIS A 159 20.42 -1.93 -13.83
C HIS A 159 19.78 -1.90 -12.44
N GLY A 160 19.42 -3.05 -11.86
CA GLY A 160 18.77 -3.14 -10.55
C GLY A 160 17.26 -3.39 -10.60
N SER A 161 16.57 -3.08 -9.51
CA SER A 161 15.14 -3.35 -9.33
C SER A 161 14.39 -2.04 -9.01
N GLN A 162 13.06 -2.06 -8.95
CA GLN A 162 12.27 -0.88 -8.64
C GLN A 162 10.98 -1.26 -7.90
N VAL A 163 10.57 -0.39 -6.98
CA VAL A 163 9.20 -0.32 -6.47
C VAL A 163 8.63 1.08 -6.73
N TYR A 164 7.37 1.15 -7.15
CA TYR A 164 6.66 2.40 -7.43
C TYR A 164 5.71 2.73 -6.29
N GLY A 165 5.64 3.99 -5.87
CA GLY A 165 4.75 4.43 -4.79
C GLY A 165 3.73 5.46 -5.24
N ARG A 166 2.49 5.41 -4.74
CA ARG A 166 1.52 6.52 -4.84
C ARG A 166 0.63 6.54 -3.62
N SER A 167 0.35 7.73 -3.09
CA SER A 167 -0.38 7.88 -1.83
C SER A 167 -1.44 8.96 -1.88
N THR A 168 -2.47 8.82 -1.04
CA THR A 168 -3.56 9.79 -0.89
C THR A 168 -4.38 9.52 0.37
N TRP A 169 -5.21 10.47 0.75
CA TRP A 169 -6.26 10.27 1.74
C TRP A 169 -7.48 9.58 1.12
N ILE A 170 -8.03 8.60 1.83
CA ILE A 170 -9.31 7.97 1.54
C ILE A 170 -10.06 7.79 2.86
N ASP A 171 -11.24 8.40 2.96
CA ASP A 171 -12.15 8.32 4.12
C ASP A 171 -11.46 8.55 5.47
N GLY A 172 -10.55 9.54 5.53
CA GLY A 172 -9.83 9.92 6.76
C GLY A 172 -8.65 9.02 7.13
N VAL A 173 -8.26 8.08 6.26
CA VAL A 173 -7.07 7.22 6.41
C VAL A 173 -6.09 7.47 5.26
N TRP A 174 -4.80 7.45 5.56
CA TRP A 174 -3.77 7.63 4.54
C TRP A 174 -3.40 6.30 3.91
N ALA A 175 -3.59 6.17 2.61
CA ALA A 175 -3.25 4.99 1.85
C ALA A 175 -1.95 5.20 1.07
N ILE A 176 -1.03 4.24 1.14
CA ILE A 176 0.18 4.20 0.31
C ILE A 176 0.17 2.91 -0.48
N MET A 177 0.02 3.01 -1.80
CA MET A 177 0.16 1.89 -2.73
C MET A 177 1.62 1.75 -3.14
N TYR A 178 2.17 0.54 -2.99
CA TYR A 178 3.47 0.13 -3.49
C TYR A 178 3.26 -0.92 -4.59
N SER A 179 3.83 -0.70 -5.76
CA SER A 179 3.63 -1.55 -6.92
C SER A 179 4.94 -2.01 -7.54
N TRP A 180 4.94 -3.26 -8.00
CA TRP A 180 6.06 -3.90 -8.67
C TRP A 180 5.66 -4.35 -10.06
N TYR A 181 6.57 -4.17 -10.99
CA TYR A 181 6.45 -4.69 -12.35
C TYR A 181 7.33 -5.93 -12.52
N PHE A 182 6.80 -6.93 -13.21
CA PHE A 182 7.55 -8.11 -13.61
C PHE A 182 7.52 -8.25 -15.14
N PRO A 183 8.62 -8.65 -15.81
CA PRO A 183 8.63 -8.74 -17.27
C PRO A 183 7.63 -9.75 -17.84
N LYS A 184 7.26 -10.79 -17.07
CA LYS A 184 6.25 -11.79 -17.42
C LYS A 184 5.64 -12.38 -16.16
N ASP A 185 4.41 -12.85 -16.30
CA ASP A 185 3.77 -13.82 -15.41
C ASP A 185 3.69 -15.15 -16.15
N SER A 186 4.33 -16.20 -15.61
CA SER A 186 4.35 -17.51 -16.26
C SER A 186 4.39 -18.61 -15.20
N PRO A 187 3.26 -19.25 -14.87
CA PRO A 187 3.23 -20.37 -13.92
C PRO A 187 3.84 -21.65 -14.52
N SER A 188 3.88 -21.77 -15.85
CA SER A 188 4.42 -22.92 -16.60
C SER A 188 4.82 -22.49 -18.01
N PRO A 189 5.77 -23.18 -18.70
CA PRO A 189 6.16 -22.81 -20.06
C PRO A 189 4.97 -22.70 -21.02
N GLY A 190 4.82 -21.54 -21.67
CA GLY A 190 3.75 -21.28 -22.65
C GLY A 190 2.44 -20.80 -22.03
N LEU A 191 2.31 -20.82 -20.69
CA LEU A 191 1.14 -20.29 -19.96
C LEU A 191 1.48 -18.96 -19.28
N GLY A 192 0.44 -18.16 -19.03
CA GLY A 192 0.53 -16.83 -18.44
C GLY A 192 0.56 -15.73 -19.49
N HIS A 193 1.20 -14.61 -19.18
CA HIS A 193 1.25 -13.43 -20.05
C HIS A 193 2.57 -12.68 -19.95
N ARG A 194 2.85 -11.90 -21.01
CA ARG A 194 3.87 -10.87 -20.99
C ARG A 194 3.42 -9.74 -20.06
N HIS A 195 4.36 -9.18 -19.33
CA HIS A 195 4.14 -8.19 -18.27
C HIS A 195 3.39 -8.76 -17.07
N ASP A 196 3.66 -8.17 -15.91
CA ASP A 196 2.82 -8.32 -14.73
C ASP A 196 2.94 -7.08 -13.86
N TRP A 197 1.86 -6.76 -13.16
CA TRP A 197 1.77 -5.64 -12.23
C TRP A 197 1.04 -6.09 -10.97
N GLU A 198 1.75 -6.06 -9.86
CA GLU A 198 1.21 -6.36 -8.55
C GLU A 198 1.41 -5.19 -7.59
N HIS A 199 0.62 -5.11 -6.53
CA HIS A 199 0.71 -4.03 -5.55
C HIS A 199 0.22 -4.40 -4.16
N ALA A 200 0.85 -3.81 -3.17
CA ALA A 200 0.43 -3.81 -1.78
C ALA A 200 0.00 -2.40 -1.37
N ILE A 201 -0.98 -2.29 -0.49
CA ILE A 201 -1.45 -1.01 0.05
C ILE A 201 -1.30 -1.07 1.57
N VAL A 202 -0.58 -0.10 2.12
CA VAL A 202 -0.45 0.12 3.56
C VAL A 202 -1.37 1.29 3.91
N PHE A 203 -2.29 1.07 4.85
CA PHE A 203 -3.18 2.09 5.37
C PHE A 203 -2.67 2.53 6.74
N ILE A 204 -2.35 3.82 6.89
CA ILE A 204 -1.86 4.41 8.15
C ILE A 204 -2.79 5.50 8.64
N ASP A 205 -2.71 5.80 9.93
CA ASP A 205 -3.53 6.83 10.59
C ASP A 205 -3.25 8.24 10.05
N ASN A 206 -2.01 8.71 10.13
CA ASN A 206 -1.62 10.05 9.69
C ASN A 206 -0.15 10.07 9.26
N PRO A 207 0.19 10.47 8.02
CA PRO A 207 1.57 10.52 7.56
C PRO A 207 2.38 11.66 8.20
N ASP A 208 1.73 12.65 8.81
CA ASP A 208 2.35 13.86 9.38
C ASP A 208 2.61 13.75 10.90
N VAL A 209 2.72 12.53 11.42
CA VAL A 209 3.12 12.30 12.82
C VAL A 209 4.35 11.39 12.91
N PRO A 210 5.25 11.62 13.89
CA PRO A 210 6.49 10.85 14.02
C PRO A 210 6.27 9.34 14.11
N ASP A 211 5.21 8.93 14.82
CA ASP A 211 4.90 7.53 15.15
C ASP A 211 3.60 7.06 14.46
N ALA A 212 3.43 7.42 13.19
CA ALA A 212 2.33 6.94 12.36
C ALA A 212 2.18 5.42 12.43
N LYS A 213 0.94 4.93 12.56
CA LYS A 213 0.63 3.52 12.81
C LYS A 213 -0.02 2.89 11.59
N ILE A 214 0.42 1.68 11.25
CA ILE A 214 -0.28 0.83 10.28
C ILE A 214 -1.61 0.39 10.90
N LEU A 215 -2.71 0.77 10.26
CA LEU A 215 -4.06 0.39 10.65
C LEU A 215 -4.48 -0.90 9.94
N ALA A 216 -4.19 -1.00 8.65
CA ALA A 216 -4.62 -2.10 7.80
C ALA A 216 -3.70 -2.27 6.60
N CYS A 217 -3.83 -3.40 5.91
CA CYS A 217 -3.10 -3.67 4.67
C CYS A 217 -3.94 -4.47 3.70
N SER A 218 -3.64 -4.31 2.42
CA SER A 218 -4.21 -5.12 1.35
C SER A 218 -3.16 -5.47 0.33
N VAL A 219 -3.22 -6.67 -0.22
CA VAL A 219 -2.31 -7.13 -1.28
C VAL A 219 -3.13 -7.61 -2.47
N SER A 220 -2.68 -7.26 -3.68
CA SER A 220 -3.32 -7.71 -4.91
C SER A 220 -3.33 -9.23 -4.99
N SER A 221 -4.48 -9.78 -5.38
CA SER A 221 -4.59 -11.21 -5.65
C SER A 221 -5.49 -11.45 -6.85
N HIS A 222 -4.86 -11.67 -8.00
CA HIS A 222 -5.51 -11.76 -9.30
C HIS A 222 -6.43 -10.54 -9.55
N SER A 223 -7.73 -10.77 -9.74
CA SER A 223 -8.71 -9.69 -9.97
C SER A 223 -9.14 -8.96 -8.68
N GLY A 224 -8.75 -9.45 -7.50
CA GLY A 224 -9.20 -8.98 -6.19
C GLY A 224 -8.08 -8.59 -5.24
N TYR A 225 -8.37 -8.69 -3.94
CA TYR A 225 -7.45 -8.35 -2.86
C TYR A 225 -7.60 -9.32 -1.69
N LYS A 226 -6.49 -9.64 -1.05
CA LYS A 226 -6.49 -10.14 0.34
C LYS A 226 -6.37 -8.91 1.24
N LYS A 227 -7.36 -8.71 2.10
CA LYS A 227 -7.53 -7.51 2.94
C LYS A 227 -7.40 -7.89 4.41
N TYR A 228 -6.74 -7.05 5.19
CA TYR A 228 -6.48 -7.30 6.61
C TYR A 228 -6.65 -6.02 7.42
N ASN A 229 -7.49 -6.09 8.45
CA ASN A 229 -7.76 -5.01 9.38
C ASN A 229 -7.99 -5.58 10.80
N PRO A 230 -7.00 -5.49 11.71
CA PRO A 230 -5.65 -4.97 11.49
C PRO A 230 -4.79 -5.90 10.63
N CYS A 231 -3.63 -5.42 10.17
CA CYS A 231 -2.60 -6.31 9.62
C CYS A 231 -2.19 -7.36 10.68
N PRO A 232 -2.00 -8.63 10.31
CA PRO A 232 -1.45 -9.61 11.23
C PRO A 232 -0.07 -9.16 11.73
N PRO A 233 0.22 -9.17 13.04
CA PRO A 233 1.48 -8.65 13.56
C PRO A 233 2.72 -9.34 12.97
N TRP A 234 2.63 -10.64 12.67
CA TRP A 234 3.74 -11.43 12.11
C TRP A 234 4.11 -11.06 10.67
N VAL A 235 3.27 -10.29 9.96
CA VAL A 235 3.57 -9.79 8.61
C VAL A 235 4.23 -8.41 8.62
N ILE A 236 4.40 -7.79 9.79
CA ILE A 236 5.04 -6.48 9.94
C ILE A 236 6.44 -6.66 10.54
N ASP A 237 7.43 -6.00 9.95
CA ASP A 237 8.79 -5.88 10.47
C ASP A 237 9.12 -4.40 10.66
N GLY A 238 9.09 -3.92 11.92
CA GLY A 238 9.14 -2.49 12.23
C GLY A 238 7.94 -1.75 11.63
N THR A 239 8.16 -1.04 10.53
CA THR A 239 7.13 -0.32 9.75
C THR A 239 6.96 -0.88 8.34
N SER A 240 7.63 -1.98 8.01
CA SER A 240 7.59 -2.61 6.69
C SER A 240 6.62 -3.77 6.69
N LEU A 241 5.63 -3.71 5.80
CA LEU A 241 4.81 -4.87 5.46
C LEU A 241 5.66 -5.89 4.69
N LYS A 242 5.58 -7.16 5.07
CA LYS A 242 6.21 -8.29 4.36
C LYS A 242 5.19 -8.93 3.42
N VAL A 243 5.48 -8.88 2.13
CA VAL A 243 4.67 -9.50 1.07
C VAL A 243 5.49 -10.53 0.30
N ARG A 244 4.78 -11.46 -0.35
CA ARG A 244 5.37 -12.51 -1.16
C ARG A 244 4.73 -12.54 -2.52
N TYR A 245 5.56 -12.53 -3.56
CA TYR A 245 5.15 -12.83 -4.92
C TYR A 245 5.30 -14.33 -5.19
N LYS A 246 4.20 -14.97 -5.56
CA LYS A 246 4.14 -16.42 -5.77
C LYS A 246 3.07 -16.77 -6.80
N HIS A 247 3.16 -17.98 -7.35
CA HIS A 247 2.01 -18.63 -7.98
C HIS A 247 1.72 -19.95 -7.26
N GLY A 248 0.49 -20.43 -7.41
CA GLY A 248 0.09 -21.78 -7.00
C GLY A 248 -0.59 -22.44 -8.18
N TRP A 249 0.03 -23.49 -8.75
CA TRP A 249 -0.51 -24.16 -9.93
C TRP A 249 -1.98 -24.58 -9.70
N PRO A 250 -2.89 -24.34 -10.67
CA PRO A 250 -2.64 -23.86 -12.04
C PRO A 250 -2.73 -22.34 -12.22
N MET A 251 -2.85 -21.57 -11.13
CA MET A 251 -3.02 -20.12 -11.19
C MET A 251 -1.71 -19.41 -11.51
N ASN A 252 -1.88 -18.25 -12.15
CA ASN A 252 -0.89 -17.21 -12.36
C ASN A 252 -0.33 -16.65 -11.05
N HIS A 253 0.60 -15.70 -11.13
CA HIS A 253 1.14 -15.09 -9.91
C HIS A 253 0.11 -14.18 -9.22
N ASP A 254 0.32 -14.00 -7.92
CA ASP A 254 -0.36 -13.05 -7.05
C ASP A 254 0.54 -12.62 -5.90
N LEU A 255 0.10 -11.63 -5.13
CA LEU A 255 0.69 -11.35 -3.82
C LEU A 255 -0.04 -12.08 -2.69
N ASP A 256 0.74 -12.35 -1.65
CA ASP A 256 0.25 -12.73 -0.33
C ASP A 256 1.03 -11.98 0.74
N THR A 257 0.48 -11.93 1.95
CA THR A 257 1.27 -11.55 3.12
C THR A 257 2.15 -12.72 3.57
N THR A 258 3.25 -12.43 4.25
CA THR A 258 4.22 -13.48 4.64
C THR A 258 4.92 -13.16 5.96
N GLY A 259 5.30 -14.21 6.70
CA GLY A 259 6.16 -14.09 7.88
C GLY A 259 7.64 -14.01 7.51
N ASP A 260 8.00 -14.51 6.33
CA ASP A 260 9.37 -14.50 5.83
C ASP A 260 9.83 -13.09 5.44
N GLY A 261 11.07 -12.75 5.77
CA GLY A 261 11.71 -11.54 5.29
C GLY A 261 11.86 -11.51 3.76
N GLY A 262 11.84 -10.31 3.21
CA GLY A 262 12.01 -10.05 1.78
C GLY A 262 13.17 -9.11 1.50
N THR A 263 13.18 -8.52 0.31
CA THR A 263 14.15 -7.49 -0.08
C THR A 263 13.44 -6.16 -0.30
N PHE A 264 14.17 -5.07 -0.09
CA PHE A 264 13.76 -3.73 -0.51
C PHE A 264 14.26 -3.42 -1.91
N GLN A 265 13.55 -2.54 -2.61
CA GLN A 265 13.95 -1.96 -3.89
C GLN A 265 14.00 -0.43 -3.74
N ASP A 266 14.69 0.23 -4.66
CA ASP A 266 14.64 1.69 -4.75
C ASP A 266 13.20 2.12 -5.03
N LEU A 267 12.70 3.03 -4.19
CA LEU A 267 11.35 3.58 -4.30
C LEU A 267 11.37 4.83 -5.15
N ILE A 268 10.44 4.92 -6.10
CA ILE A 268 10.10 6.17 -6.76
C ILE A 268 8.62 6.47 -6.56
N MET A 269 8.31 7.59 -5.93
CA MET A 269 6.91 8.03 -5.76
C MET A 269 6.39 8.62 -7.08
N TRP A 270 5.06 8.53 -7.31
CA TRP A 270 4.40 9.02 -8.52
C TRP A 270 4.76 10.47 -8.83
N ASP A 271 4.76 11.32 -7.81
CA ASP A 271 5.03 12.76 -7.96
C ASP A 271 6.51 13.06 -8.19
N GLN A 272 7.41 12.13 -7.85
CA GLN A 272 8.86 12.23 -8.08
C GLN A 272 9.28 11.80 -9.51
N MET A 273 8.42 11.09 -10.24
CA MET A 273 8.71 10.70 -11.63
C MET A 273 8.69 11.90 -12.58
N THR A 274 9.38 11.77 -13.72
CA THR A 274 9.29 12.76 -14.79
C THR A 274 7.88 12.76 -15.42
N ASN A 275 7.55 13.86 -16.09
CA ASN A 275 6.29 13.96 -16.84
C ASN A 275 6.18 12.88 -17.93
N ASP A 276 7.30 12.54 -18.58
CA ASP A 276 7.32 11.49 -19.62
C ASP A 276 7.07 10.11 -19.04
N ALA A 277 7.64 9.78 -17.89
CA ALA A 277 7.39 8.51 -17.22
C ALA A 277 5.93 8.37 -16.78
N ARG A 278 5.35 9.41 -16.17
CA ARG A 278 3.92 9.42 -15.82
C ARG A 278 3.03 9.31 -17.06
N ARG A 279 3.33 10.04 -18.13
CA ARG A 279 2.61 9.98 -19.41
C ARG A 279 2.65 8.58 -20.00
N ALA A 280 3.81 7.93 -19.98
CA ALA A 280 3.98 6.57 -20.46
C ALA A 280 3.18 5.56 -19.63
N LEU A 281 3.24 5.62 -18.30
CA LEU A 281 2.48 4.74 -17.41
C LEU A 281 0.95 4.96 -17.48
N ASN A 282 0.52 6.14 -17.90
CA ASN A 282 -0.89 6.43 -18.19
C ASN A 282 -1.33 5.91 -19.56
N SER A 283 -0.44 5.84 -20.55
CA SER A 283 -0.82 5.67 -21.97
C SER A 283 -0.46 4.30 -22.55
N VAL A 284 0.61 3.65 -22.08
CA VAL A 284 1.08 2.39 -22.63
C VAL A 284 0.22 1.22 -22.12
N SER A 285 -0.23 0.36 -23.03
CA SER A 285 -0.85 -0.91 -22.68
C SER A 285 0.21 -1.95 -22.32
N PHE A 286 0.06 -2.58 -21.15
CA PHE A 286 0.86 -3.72 -20.71
C PHE A 286 0.13 -5.06 -20.97
N GLY A 287 -0.74 -5.10 -21.99
CA GLY A 287 -1.49 -6.29 -22.35
C GLY A 287 -2.46 -6.71 -21.26
N SER A 288 -2.25 -7.90 -20.68
CA SER A 288 -3.09 -8.44 -19.59
C SER A 288 -2.83 -7.77 -18.25
N ALA A 289 -1.67 -7.11 -18.07
CA ALA A 289 -1.32 -6.39 -16.87
C ALA A 289 -1.78 -4.93 -16.95
N ASN A 290 -2.15 -4.34 -15.82
CA ASN A 290 -2.60 -2.95 -15.73
C ASN A 290 -1.79 -2.20 -14.67
N THR A 291 -1.24 -1.03 -15.01
CA THR A 291 -0.54 -0.19 -14.05
C THR A 291 -1.51 0.29 -12.96
N PRO A 292 -1.38 -0.15 -11.70
CA PRO A 292 -2.46 0.00 -10.71
C PRO A 292 -2.49 1.39 -10.06
N PHE A 293 -1.40 2.15 -10.17
CA PHE A 293 -1.22 3.47 -9.57
C PHE A 293 -1.19 4.61 -10.58
N ASN A 294 -1.52 4.33 -11.85
CA ASN A 294 -1.68 5.40 -12.84
C ASN A 294 -2.96 6.22 -12.56
N ASP A 295 -3.16 7.33 -13.27
CA ASP A 295 -4.22 8.29 -12.94
C ASP A 295 -5.64 7.70 -13.03
N GLY A 296 -5.86 6.82 -14.02
CA GLY A 296 -7.17 6.17 -14.21
C GLY A 296 -7.46 5.05 -13.22
N ASN A 297 -6.43 4.36 -12.72
CA ASN A 297 -6.62 3.15 -11.90
C ASN A 297 -6.44 3.40 -10.40
N PHE A 298 -5.66 4.40 -10.00
CA PHE A 298 -5.21 4.54 -8.61
C PHE A 298 -6.38 4.61 -7.62
N ARG A 299 -7.30 5.56 -7.81
CA ARG A 299 -8.44 5.73 -6.90
C ARG A 299 -9.40 4.54 -6.89
N PRO A 300 -9.87 4.02 -8.05
CA PRO A 300 -10.71 2.81 -8.08
C PRO A 300 -10.04 1.59 -7.43
N LYS A 301 -8.71 1.45 -7.56
CA LYS A 301 -7.96 0.35 -6.94
C LYS A 301 -7.91 0.49 -5.43
N LEU A 302 -7.75 1.69 -4.89
CA LEU A 302 -7.81 1.94 -3.45
C LEU A 302 -9.19 1.63 -2.87
N GLU A 303 -10.27 2.08 -3.52
CA GLU A 303 -11.64 1.80 -3.09
C GLU A 303 -11.94 0.30 -3.10
N LYS A 304 -11.51 -0.41 -4.16
CA LYS A 304 -11.65 -1.87 -4.21
C LYS A 304 -10.83 -2.59 -3.14
N ALA A 305 -9.69 -2.03 -2.75
CA ALA A 305 -8.81 -2.57 -1.72
C ALA A 305 -9.23 -2.19 -0.29
N TRP A 306 -10.17 -1.25 -0.12
CA TRP A 306 -10.53 -0.70 1.18
C TRP A 306 -10.90 -1.80 2.20
N PRO A 307 -10.23 -1.88 3.37
CA PRO A 307 -10.38 -2.98 4.33
C PRO A 307 -11.22 -2.62 5.58
N PHE A 308 -11.85 -1.44 5.60
CA PHE A 308 -12.74 -0.98 6.67
C PHE A 308 -14.20 -1.00 6.20
#